data_AF-A0A2V8ZLP4-F1
#
_entry.id   AF-A0A2V8ZLP4-F1
#
_cell.length_a   1.000
_cell.length_b   1.000
_cell.length_c   1.000
_cell.angle_alpha   90.00
_cell.angle_beta   90.00
_cell.angle_gamma   90.00
#
_symmetry.space_group_name_H-M   'P 1'
#
loop_
_entity.id
_entity.type
_entity.pdbx_description
1 polymer ?
#
loop_
_entity_poly.entity_id
_entity_poly.type
_entity_poly.pdbx_seq_one_letter_code
_entity_poly.pdbx_strand_id
1 'polypeptide(L)'
;MVGMGCLVQVTANSITGFWGKEARRTCLGLLSRGLVSAVATDAHDLTRRPPIMSAARDAIRKKFGKDIADALCSTIPNAIVEGKPVPDIPSLRRLQEGGG
;
A
#
# COMPACT_ATOMS: atom_id res chain seq x y z
N MET A 1 14.43 -7.44 -6.62
CA MET A 1 14.24 -6.36 -5.64
C MET A 1 13.38 -6.82 -4.46
N VAL A 2 12.07 -7.09 -4.62
CA VAL A 2 11.23 -7.56 -3.49
C VAL A 2 11.70 -8.90 -2.92
N GLY A 3 12.05 -9.87 -3.76
CA GLY A 3 12.64 -11.15 -3.33
C GLY A 3 14.02 -11.07 -2.67
N MET A 4 14.63 -9.87 -2.59
CA MET A 4 15.90 -9.62 -1.89
C MET A 4 15.69 -8.82 -0.59
N GLY A 5 14.44 -8.68 -0.12
CA GLY A 5 14.10 -7.97 1.12
C GLY A 5 13.84 -6.46 0.96
N CYS A 6 13.77 -5.91 -0.26
CA CYS A 6 13.44 -4.50 -0.45
C CYS A 6 11.96 -4.22 -0.17
N LEU A 7 11.68 -3.16 0.59
CA LEU A 7 10.32 -2.67 0.83
C LEU A 7 9.80 -1.87 -0.37
N VAL A 8 8.50 -2.00 -0.65
CA VAL A 8 7.84 -1.28 -1.75
C VAL A 8 6.79 -0.33 -1.19
N GLN A 9 6.89 0.93 -1.60
CA GLN A 9 5.89 1.95 -1.32
C GLN A 9 5.08 2.28 -2.58
N VAL A 10 3.77 2.46 -2.42
CA VAL A 10 2.88 2.98 -3.49
C VAL A 10 2.14 4.24 -3.03
N THR A 11 1.85 5.14 -3.96
CA THR A 11 1.22 6.43 -3.63
C THR A 11 -0.30 6.32 -3.52
N ALA A 12 -0.89 7.02 -2.55
CA ALA A 12 -2.34 7.07 -2.33
C ALA A 12 -3.11 7.45 -3.60
N ASN A 13 -2.58 8.40 -4.38
CA ASN A 13 -3.15 8.86 -5.64
C ASN A 13 -3.15 7.78 -6.75
N SER A 14 -2.22 6.83 -6.71
CA SER A 14 -2.25 5.68 -7.62
C SER A 14 -3.39 4.73 -7.27
N ILE A 15 -3.68 4.54 -5.97
CA ILE A 15 -4.77 3.68 -5.50
C ILE A 15 -6.15 4.25 -5.88
N THR A 16 -6.33 5.56 -5.72
CA THR A 16 -7.60 6.26 -6.03
C THR A 16 -7.79 6.51 -7.52
N GLY A 17 -6.75 6.38 -8.34
CA GLY A 17 -6.82 6.53 -9.80
C GLY A 17 -6.60 7.95 -10.31
N PHE A 18 -6.08 8.84 -9.47
CA PHE A 18 -5.74 10.22 -9.85
C PHE A 18 -4.75 10.26 -11.02
N TRP A 19 -3.76 9.35 -11.04
CA TRP A 19 -2.77 9.24 -12.13
C TRP A 19 -3.26 8.43 -13.34
N GLY A 20 -4.56 8.15 -13.43
CA GLY A 20 -5.16 7.40 -14.53
C GLY A 20 -5.29 5.89 -14.29
N LYS A 21 -5.93 5.23 -15.25
CA LYS A 21 -6.35 3.81 -15.15
C LYS A 21 -5.17 2.85 -15.08
N GLU A 22 -4.11 3.10 -15.85
CA GLU A 22 -2.93 2.22 -15.88
C GLU A 22 -2.16 2.26 -14.56
N ALA A 23 -1.91 3.46 -14.00
CA ALA A 23 -1.28 3.60 -12.69
C ALA A 23 -2.07 2.88 -11.59
N ARG A 24 -3.40 3.01 -11.62
CA ARG A 24 -4.30 2.29 -10.71
C ARG A 24 -4.23 0.78 -10.90
N ARG A 25 -4.27 0.30 -12.14
CA ARG A 25 -4.21 -1.14 -12.47
C ARG A 25 -2.90 -1.74 -11.97
N THR A 26 -1.77 -1.09 -12.24
CA THR A 26 -0.45 -1.53 -11.79
C THR A 26 -0.37 -1.56 -10.27
N CYS A 27 -0.80 -0.48 -9.61
CA CYS A 27 -0.81 -0.40 -8.14
C CYS A 27 -1.68 -1.52 -7.52
N LEU A 28 -2.89 -1.72 -8.03
CA LEU A 28 -3.78 -2.78 -7.55
C LEU A 28 -3.25 -4.18 -7.85
N GLY A 29 -2.50 -4.37 -8.95
CA GLY A 29 -1.84 -5.63 -9.28
C GLY A 29 -0.67 -5.97 -8.35
N LEU A 30 0.10 -4.97 -7.92
CA LEU A 30 1.13 -5.15 -6.90
C LEU A 30 0.50 -5.49 -5.53
N LEU A 31 -0.58 -4.79 -5.17
CA LEU A 31 -1.33 -5.07 -3.93
C LEU A 31 -1.92 -6.47 -3.92
N SER A 32 -2.54 -6.91 -5.02
CA SER A 32 -3.16 -8.25 -5.07
C SER A 32 -2.15 -9.39 -4.98
N ARG A 33 -0.87 -9.13 -5.27
CA ARG A 33 0.23 -10.08 -5.12
C ARG A 33 0.95 -9.94 -3.78
N GLY A 34 0.46 -9.10 -2.86
CA GLY A 34 1.09 -8.85 -1.57
C GLY A 34 2.50 -8.26 -1.66
N LEU A 35 2.83 -7.53 -2.75
CA LEU A 35 4.18 -6.99 -2.98
C LEU A 35 4.39 -5.59 -2.38
N VAL A 36 3.34 -4.95 -1.88
CA VAL A 36 3.39 -3.60 -1.31
C VAL A 36 3.61 -3.68 0.19
N SER A 37 4.54 -2.87 0.72
CA SER A 37 4.86 -2.79 2.14
C SER A 37 4.27 -1.55 2.82
N ALA A 38 4.13 -0.44 2.09
CA ALA A 38 3.62 0.80 2.65
C ALA A 38 2.82 1.63 1.63
N VAL A 39 1.90 2.45 2.14
CA VAL A 39 1.19 3.47 1.36
C VAL A 39 1.52 4.83 1.96
N ALA A 40 1.88 5.77 1.08
CA ALA A 40 2.13 7.17 1.45
C ALA A 40 1.40 8.10 0.49
N THR A 41 1.08 9.32 0.92
CA THR A 41 0.35 10.27 0.07
C THR A 41 1.20 10.80 -1.07
N ASP A 42 2.50 10.98 -0.82
CA ASP A 42 3.39 11.76 -1.68
C ASP A 42 2.78 13.14 -1.98
N ALA A 43 2.18 13.74 -0.96
CA ALA A 43 1.51 15.03 -1.05
C ALA A 43 2.53 16.17 -1.18
N HIS A 44 2.23 17.16 -2.01
CA HIS A 44 3.14 18.30 -2.28
C HIS A 44 2.45 19.66 -2.11
N ASP A 45 1.12 19.71 -2.10
CA ASP A 45 0.33 20.93 -1.95
C ASP A 45 -1.12 20.56 -1.58
N LEU A 46 -1.98 21.56 -1.30
CA LEU A 46 -3.37 21.33 -0.91
C LEU A 46 -4.35 21.26 -2.10
N THR A 47 -3.90 21.51 -3.33
CA THR A 47 -4.77 21.73 -4.50
C THR A 47 -4.58 20.70 -5.60
N ARG A 48 -3.34 20.43 -6.00
CA ARG A 48 -2.92 19.47 -7.03
C ARG A 48 -2.53 18.11 -6.46
N ARG A 49 -1.91 18.04 -5.27
CA ARG A 49 -1.48 16.78 -4.63
C ARG A 49 -1.79 16.76 -3.12
N PRO A 50 -3.08 16.85 -2.72
CA PRO A 50 -3.46 16.85 -1.32
C PRO A 50 -3.21 15.50 -0.63
N PRO A 51 -3.06 15.48 0.71
CA PRO A 51 -2.92 14.25 1.47
C PRO A 51 -4.25 13.47 1.53
N ILE A 52 -4.42 12.47 0.66
CA ILE A 52 -5.65 11.68 0.54
C ILE A 52 -5.58 10.29 1.20
N MET A 53 -4.89 10.19 2.34
CA MET A 53 -4.59 8.90 2.96
C MET A 53 -5.85 8.12 3.36
N SER A 54 -6.86 8.80 3.91
CA SER A 54 -8.13 8.17 4.30
C SER A 54 -8.84 7.53 3.12
N ALA A 55 -8.85 8.20 1.96
CA ALA A 55 -9.48 7.68 0.74
C ALA A 55 -8.75 6.44 0.22
N ALA A 56 -7.42 6.45 0.24
CA ALA A 56 -6.61 5.29 -0.15
C ALA A 56 -6.81 4.11 0.81
N ARG A 57 -6.79 4.34 2.13
CA ARG A 57 -7.07 3.31 3.14
C ARG A 57 -8.45 2.69 2.94
N ASP A 58 -9.47 3.51 2.70
CA ASP A 58 -10.83 3.03 2.47
C ASP A 58 -10.96 2.20 1.19
N ALA A 59 -10.26 2.60 0.11
CA ALA A 59 -10.20 1.83 -1.13
C ALA A 59 -9.54 0.46 -0.93
N ILE A 60 -8.44 0.40 -0.16
CA ILE A 60 -7.77 -0.86 0.19
C ILE A 60 -8.71 -1.71 1.06
N ARG A 61 -9.31 -1.13 2.11
CA ARG A 61 -10.22 -1.84 3.02
C ARG A 61 -11.36 -2.51 2.25
N LYS A 62 -11.98 -1.79 1.31
CA LYS A 62 -13.09 -2.31 0.51
C LYS A 62 -12.68 -3.48 -0.40
N LYS A 63 -11.43 -3.50 -0.88
CA LYS A 63 -10.97 -4.48 -1.87
C LYS A 63 -10.22 -5.68 -1.27
N PHE A 64 -9.43 -5.44 -0.23
CA PHE A 64 -8.50 -6.41 0.35
C PHE A 64 -8.76 -6.69 1.84
N GLY A 65 -9.72 -5.98 2.45
CA GLY A 65 -10.06 -6.14 3.86
C GLY A 65 -9.33 -5.17 4.78
N LYS A 66 -9.87 -5.05 6.01
CA LYS A 66 -9.41 -4.10 7.02
C LYS A 66 -7.96 -4.36 7.44
N ASP A 67 -7.61 -5.62 7.69
CA ASP A 67 -6.27 -5.98 8.19
C ASP A 67 -5.16 -5.54 7.23
N ILE A 68 -5.36 -5.73 5.93
CA ILE A 68 -4.40 -5.30 4.90
C ILE A 68 -4.35 -3.77 4.82
N ALA A 69 -5.49 -3.09 4.93
CA ALA A 69 -5.52 -1.64 4.95
C ALA A 69 -4.74 -1.07 6.14
N ASP A 70 -4.93 -1.63 7.34
CA ASP A 70 -4.25 -1.18 8.55
C ASP A 70 -2.75 -1.51 8.51
N ALA A 71 -2.39 -2.68 7.98
CA ALA A 71 -1.00 -3.08 7.81
C ALA A 71 -0.22 -2.09 6.93
N LEU A 72 -0.75 -1.77 5.75
CA LEU A 72 -0.10 -0.94 4.75
C LEU A 72 -0.12 0.56 5.07
N CYS A 73 -1.14 1.03 5.80
CA CYS A 73 -1.34 2.44 6.10
C CYS A 73 -0.83 2.86 7.48
N SER A 74 -0.53 1.91 8.37
CA SER A 74 -0.17 2.22 9.76
C SER A 74 0.87 1.27 10.34
N THR A 75 0.61 -0.05 10.36
CA THR A 75 1.48 -1.00 11.09
C THR A 75 2.91 -1.04 10.54
N ILE A 76 3.06 -1.26 9.23
CA ILE A 76 4.37 -1.34 8.60
C ILE A 76 5.05 0.04 8.56
N PRO A 77 4.38 1.14 8.16
CA PRO A 77 4.95 2.49 8.27
C PRO A 77 5.47 2.83 9.66
N ASN A 78 4.75 2.49 10.73
CA ASN A 78 5.21 2.76 12.10
C ASN A 78 6.47 1.97 12.45
N ALA A 79 6.55 0.68 12.08
CA ALA A 79 7.76 -0.12 12.30
C ALA A 79 8.98 0.49 11.60
N ILE A 80 8.80 1.00 10.36
CA ILE A 80 9.86 1.68 9.61
C ILE A 80 10.33 2.94 10.34
N VAL A 81 9.40 3.78 10.80
CA VAL A 81 9.71 5.03 11.52
C VAL A 81 10.42 4.76 12.85
N GLU A 82 10.05 3.68 13.55
CA GLU A 82 10.67 3.28 14.81
C GLU A 82 11.99 2.53 14.63
N GLY A 83 12.44 2.27 13.39
CA GLY A 83 13.64 1.48 13.11
C GLY A 83 13.52 0.01 13.52
N LYS A 84 12.29 -0.50 13.66
CA LYS A 84 12.00 -1.88 14.02
C LYS A 84 11.92 -2.76 12.76
N PRO A 85 12.16 -4.08 12.88
CA PRO A 85 11.89 -5.02 11.81
C PRO A 85 10.43 -4.91 11.33
N VAL A 86 10.22 -5.02 10.02
CA VAL A 86 8.86 -5.06 9.46
C VAL A 86 8.17 -6.33 9.95
N PRO A 87 6.98 -6.22 10.60
CA PRO A 87 6.30 -7.38 11.14
C PRO A 87 5.80 -8.30 10.03
N ASP A 88 5.75 -9.60 10.30
CA ASP A 88 5.04 -10.55 9.43
C ASP A 88 3.53 -10.25 9.50
N ILE A 89 2.93 -10.06 8.32
CA ILE A 89 1.50 -9.78 8.19
C ILE A 89 0.88 -10.98 7.44
N PRO A 90 0.24 -11.93 8.16
CA PRO A 90 -0.28 -13.15 7.55
C PRO A 90 -1.26 -12.91 6.40
N SER A 91 -2.04 -11.83 6.46
CA SER A 91 -2.98 -11.46 5.41
C SER A 91 -2.29 -11.01 4.11
N LEU A 92 -1.13 -10.35 4.19
CA LEU A 92 -0.32 -10.01 3.02
C LEU A 92 0.40 -11.23 2.45
N ARG A 93 0.90 -12.14 3.30
CA ARG A 93 1.51 -13.39 2.86
C ARG A 93 0.54 -14.28 2.10
N ARG A 94 -0.71 -14.40 2.59
CA ARG A 94 -1.77 -15.12 1.86
C ARG A 94 -2.04 -14.58 0.46
N LEU A 95 -1.87 -13.26 0.24
CA LEU A 95 -1.99 -12.69 -1.11
C LEU A 95 -0.81 -13.06 -2.03
N GLN A 96 0.37 -13.30 -1.47
CA GLN A 96 1.52 -13.79 -2.23
C GLN A 96 1.34 -15.27 -2.61
N GLU A 97 0.81 -16.07 -1.70
CA GLU A 97 0.58 -17.51 -1.88
C GLU A 97 -0.60 -17.81 -2.83
N GLY A 98 -1.67 -17.00 -2.79
CA GLY A 98 -2.87 -17.18 -3.63
C GLY A 98 -2.79 -16.56 -5.04
N GLY A 99 -1.65 -15.95 -5.40
CA GLY A 99 -1.44 -15.28 -6.69
C GLY A 99 -0.66 -16.10 -7.72
N GLY A 100 -0.50 -17.41 -7.50
CA GLY A 100 0.18 -18.37 -8.38
C GLY A 100 -0.71 -18.94 -9.47
#